data_AF-A0A6P0GP06-F1
#
_entry.id   AF-A0A6P0GP06-F1
#
_cell.length_a   1.000
_cell.length_b   1.000
_cell.length_c   1.000
_cell.angle_alpha   90.00
_cell.angle_beta   90.00
_cell.angle_gamma   90.00
#
_symmetry.space_group_name_H-M   'P 1'
#
loop_
_entity.id
_entity.type
_entity.pdbx_description
1 polymer ?
#
loop_
_entity_poly.entity_id
_entity_poly.type
_entity_poly.pdbx_seq_one_letter_code
_entity_poly.pdbx_strand_id
1 'polypeptide(L)'
;WQPDPELPGVPESFTAELAVILDCGRPAAGQLAHRAWTCRTHLPATWAAMAGGELDEYRARMLVEVLEHTDPAVARRVEARLLPEAAQLTAGKLKKRALALLLELDAEAADRRREQARRRADVRVYPSPQEGMATVAADLPAEVAAACHALVDQLARMLEADGDPRPIGELRTLVFADLQQRPWDDTRPPVTAHLQITATLAALAGRSDESGEVNGLPITAAQLRDLLAHLDALG
;
A
#
# COMPACT_ATOMS: atom_id res chain seq x y z
N TRP A 1 6.91 11.25 10.86
CA TRP A 1 7.14 12.52 10.15
C TRP A 1 7.94 12.20 8.90
N GLN A 2 7.28 12.14 7.73
CA GLN A 2 8.00 12.15 6.46
C GLN A 2 8.17 13.63 6.09
N PRO A 3 9.37 14.08 5.70
CA PRO A 3 9.53 15.45 5.21
C PRO A 3 8.64 15.64 3.99
N ASP A 4 7.97 16.80 3.91
CA ASP A 4 7.21 17.15 2.71
C ASP A 4 8.15 17.13 1.50
N PRO A 5 7.72 16.60 0.34
CA PRO A 5 8.54 16.68 -0.86
C PRO A 5 8.78 18.16 -1.17
N GLU A 6 10.04 18.61 -1.13
CA GLU A 6 10.38 19.99 -1.47
C GLU A 6 9.92 20.29 -2.90
N LEU A 7 9.00 21.24 -3.01
CA LEU A 7 8.47 21.71 -4.29
C LEU A 7 9.26 22.94 -4.74
N PRO A 8 9.93 22.90 -5.90
CA PRO A 8 10.72 24.04 -6.37
C PRO A 8 9.84 25.26 -6.62
N GLY A 9 10.23 26.40 -6.04
CA GLY A 9 9.62 27.70 -6.31
C GLY A 9 8.34 28.01 -5.52
N VAL A 10 8.06 27.29 -4.44
CA VAL A 10 6.98 27.61 -3.49
C VAL A 10 7.53 27.72 -2.06
N PRO A 11 6.88 28.47 -1.15
CA PRO A 11 7.29 28.54 0.25
C PRO A 11 7.09 27.19 0.97
N GLU A 12 7.83 26.97 2.06
CA GLU A 12 7.72 25.75 2.89
C GLU A 12 6.29 25.55 3.45
N SER A 13 5.54 26.64 3.66
CA SER A 13 4.15 26.60 4.14
C SER A 13 3.14 26.17 3.08
N PHE A 14 3.54 26.02 1.81
CA PHE A 14 2.62 25.83 0.69
C PHE A 14 1.70 24.60 0.85
N THR A 15 2.24 23.46 1.26
CA THR A 15 1.47 22.22 1.46
C THR A 15 0.43 22.37 2.57
N ALA A 16 0.75 23.11 3.63
CA ALA A 16 -0.15 23.40 4.73
C ALA A 16 -1.26 24.38 4.34
N GLU A 17 -0.93 25.44 3.60
CA GLU A 17 -1.91 26.38 3.07
C GLU A 17 -2.86 25.71 2.07
N LEU A 18 -2.31 24.89 1.16
CA LEU A 18 -3.09 24.13 0.19
C LEU A 18 -4.04 23.15 0.88
N ALA A 19 -3.60 22.48 1.95
CA ALA A 19 -4.44 21.58 2.74
C ALA A 19 -5.66 22.29 3.34
N VAL A 20 -5.48 23.51 3.84
CA VAL A 20 -6.59 24.33 4.37
C VAL A 20 -7.57 24.73 3.26
N ILE A 21 -7.05 25.13 2.10
CA ILE A 21 -7.88 25.54 0.96
C ILE A 21 -8.70 24.37 0.39
N LEU A 22 -8.10 23.17 0.35
CA LEU A 22 -8.72 21.96 -0.22
C LEU A 22 -9.52 21.15 0.80
N ASP A 23 -9.58 21.58 2.06
CA ASP A 23 -10.21 20.85 3.16
C ASP A 23 -9.74 19.38 3.24
N CYS A 24 -8.41 19.18 3.23
CA CYS A 24 -7.83 17.84 3.27
C CYS A 24 -6.59 17.76 4.16
N GLY A 25 -6.09 16.54 4.40
CA GLY A 25 -4.86 16.34 5.17
C GLY A 25 -3.63 16.84 4.41
N ARG A 26 -2.63 17.38 5.14
CA ARG A 26 -1.34 17.83 4.57
C ARG A 26 -0.68 16.81 3.62
N PRO A 27 -0.65 15.49 3.93
CA PRO A 27 -0.09 14.51 2.99
C PRO A 27 -0.83 14.45 1.65
N ALA A 28 -2.16 14.60 1.65
CA ALA A 28 -2.96 14.59 0.44
C ALA A 28 -2.69 15.84 -0.42
N ALA A 29 -2.62 17.01 0.21
CA ALA A 29 -2.26 18.26 -0.46
C ALA A 29 -0.84 18.21 -1.06
N GLY A 30 0.13 17.70 -0.30
CA GLY A 30 1.51 17.51 -0.77
C GLY A 30 1.60 16.58 -1.97
N GLN A 31 0.90 15.43 -1.95
CA GLN A 31 0.85 14.51 -3.09
C GLN A 31 0.21 15.14 -4.32
N LEU A 32 -0.89 15.90 -4.16
CA LEU A 32 -1.54 16.57 -5.27
C LEU A 32 -0.60 17.61 -5.92
N ALA A 33 0.05 18.42 -5.10
CA ALA A 33 0.99 19.43 -5.56
C ALA A 33 2.21 18.83 -6.27
N HIS A 34 2.78 17.75 -5.71
CA HIS A 34 3.88 17.01 -6.33
C HIS A 34 3.47 16.46 -7.70
N ARG A 35 2.30 15.81 -7.79
CA ARG A 35 1.77 15.30 -9.07
C ARG A 35 1.60 16.42 -10.10
N ALA A 36 1.03 17.56 -9.70
CA ALA A 36 0.85 18.70 -10.59
C ALA A 36 2.19 19.26 -11.10
N TRP A 37 3.18 19.40 -10.21
CA TRP A 37 4.51 19.84 -10.57
C TRP A 37 5.20 18.87 -11.53
N THR A 38 5.15 17.56 -11.25
CA THR A 38 5.72 16.50 -12.10
C THR A 38 5.06 16.46 -13.47
N CYS A 39 3.72 16.55 -13.55
CA CYS A 39 3.03 16.69 -14.83
C CYS A 39 3.53 17.89 -15.63
N ARG A 40 3.66 19.05 -14.99
CA ARG A 40 4.05 20.28 -15.70
C ARG A 40 5.49 20.28 -16.17
N THR A 41 6.39 19.62 -15.45
CA THR A 41 7.86 19.74 -15.67
C THR A 41 8.46 18.51 -16.37
N HIS A 42 8.01 17.30 -16.02
CA HIS A 42 8.51 16.03 -16.56
C HIS A 42 7.61 15.45 -17.65
N LEU A 43 6.29 15.69 -17.59
CA LEU A 43 5.29 15.09 -18.49
C LEU A 43 4.40 16.15 -19.20
N PRO A 44 4.98 17.13 -19.89
CA PRO A 44 4.23 18.24 -20.47
C PRO A 44 3.21 17.80 -21.52
N ALA A 45 3.45 16.72 -22.28
CA ALA A 45 2.48 16.23 -23.24
C ALA A 45 1.28 15.56 -22.55
N THR A 46 1.53 14.85 -21.45
CA THR A 46 0.46 14.30 -20.61
C THR A 46 -0.39 15.41 -20.01
N TRP A 47 0.24 16.49 -19.51
CA TRP A 47 -0.48 17.67 -19.03
C TRP A 47 -1.34 18.32 -20.11
N ALA A 48 -0.81 18.47 -21.34
CA ALA A 48 -1.56 19.00 -22.47
C ALA A 48 -2.75 18.11 -22.85
N ALA A 49 -2.56 16.78 -22.88
CA ALA A 49 -3.63 15.82 -23.17
C ALA A 49 -4.75 15.86 -22.12
N MET A 50 -4.40 16.05 -20.83
CA MET A 50 -5.39 16.28 -19.78
C MET A 50 -6.17 17.58 -20.00
N ALA A 51 -5.47 18.68 -20.26
CA ALA A 51 -6.09 19.99 -20.47
C ALA A 51 -7.01 20.00 -21.72
N GLY A 52 -6.66 19.23 -22.75
CA GLY A 52 -7.46 19.03 -23.95
C GLY A 52 -8.62 18.04 -23.80
N GLY A 53 -8.73 17.33 -22.65
CA GLY A 53 -9.76 16.31 -22.43
C GLY A 53 -9.53 14.99 -23.16
N GLU A 54 -8.34 14.79 -23.74
CA GLU A 54 -7.94 13.56 -24.43
C GLU A 54 -7.53 12.45 -23.45
N LEU A 55 -7.11 12.84 -22.24
CA LEU A 55 -6.71 11.93 -21.17
C LEU A 55 -7.37 12.35 -19.85
N ASP A 56 -8.03 11.43 -19.17
CA ASP A 56 -8.59 11.71 -17.84
C ASP A 56 -7.51 11.76 -16.74
N GLU A 57 -7.87 12.35 -15.60
CA GLU A 57 -6.96 12.53 -14.47
C GLU A 57 -6.46 11.19 -13.89
N TYR A 58 -7.30 10.15 -13.89
CA TYR A 58 -6.94 8.85 -13.33
C TYR A 58 -5.82 8.19 -14.14
N ARG A 59 -5.91 8.22 -15.48
CA ARG A 59 -4.87 7.73 -16.38
C ARG A 59 -3.60 8.57 -16.31
N ALA A 60 -3.72 9.89 -16.25
CA ALA A 60 -2.56 10.76 -16.09
C ALA A 60 -1.84 10.52 -14.76
N ARG A 61 -2.58 10.28 -13.67
CA ARG A 61 -2.01 9.88 -12.38
C ARG A 61 -1.15 8.63 -12.50
N MET A 62 -1.61 7.61 -13.23
CA MET A 62 -0.83 6.39 -13.45
C MET A 62 0.49 6.66 -14.18
N LEU A 63 0.52 7.62 -15.11
CA LEU A 63 1.75 8.00 -15.79
C LEU A 63 2.72 8.71 -14.86
N VAL A 64 2.22 9.62 -14.01
CA VAL A 64 3.03 10.27 -12.97
C VAL A 64 3.64 9.25 -12.03
N GLU A 65 2.85 8.33 -11.46
CA GLU A 65 3.34 7.29 -10.55
C GLU A 65 4.48 6.45 -11.15
N VAL A 66 4.45 6.20 -12.47
CA VAL A 66 5.49 5.41 -13.13
C VAL A 66 6.74 6.23 -13.43
N LEU A 67 6.58 7.52 -13.73
CA LEU A 67 7.62 8.35 -14.33
C LEU A 67 8.20 9.42 -13.40
N GLU A 68 7.60 9.68 -12.23
CA GLU A 68 8.01 10.75 -11.31
C GLU A 68 9.45 10.65 -10.81
N HIS A 69 9.99 9.43 -10.71
CA HIS A 69 11.37 9.18 -10.29
C HIS A 69 12.32 8.88 -11.46
N THR A 70 11.92 9.23 -12.67
CA THR A 70 12.70 9.01 -13.89
C THR A 70 13.31 10.31 -14.38
N ASP A 71 14.47 10.23 -15.05
CA ASP A 71 15.04 11.37 -15.75
C ASP A 71 13.98 12.03 -16.67
N PRO A 72 13.77 13.36 -16.59
CA PRO A 72 12.74 14.05 -17.38
C PRO A 72 12.87 13.82 -18.89
N ALA A 73 14.07 13.62 -19.43
CA ALA A 73 14.24 13.33 -20.85
C ALA A 73 13.75 11.93 -21.23
N VAL A 74 13.95 10.93 -20.37
CA VAL A 74 13.40 9.58 -20.54
C VAL A 74 11.88 9.60 -20.36
N ALA A 75 11.36 10.30 -19.35
CA ALA A 75 9.92 10.46 -19.12
C ALA A 75 9.20 11.05 -20.36
N ARG A 76 9.77 12.11 -20.96
CA ARG A 76 9.25 12.71 -22.20
C ARG A 76 9.24 11.73 -23.38
N ARG A 77 10.24 10.85 -23.49
CA ARG A 77 10.29 9.80 -24.53
C ARG A 77 9.22 8.73 -24.30
N VAL A 78 8.92 8.39 -23.04
CA VAL A 78 7.86 7.44 -22.70
C VAL A 78 6.49 8.03 -23.07
N GLU A 79 6.16 9.26 -22.64
CA GLU A 79 4.84 9.84 -22.95
C GLU A 79 4.64 10.05 -24.46
N ALA A 80 5.67 10.44 -25.20
CA ALA A 80 5.58 10.62 -26.65
C ALA A 80 5.24 9.30 -27.37
N ARG A 81 5.69 8.15 -26.87
CA ARG A 81 5.37 6.83 -27.43
C ARG A 81 4.01 6.32 -26.96
N LEU A 82 3.58 6.68 -25.76
CA LEU A 82 2.41 6.10 -25.10
C LEU A 82 1.12 6.87 -25.37
N LEU A 83 1.17 8.21 -25.43
CA LEU A 83 -0.01 9.05 -25.59
C LEU A 83 -0.86 8.74 -26.83
N PRO A 84 -0.30 8.38 -28.01
CA PRO A 84 -1.10 8.02 -29.17
C PRO A 84 -2.07 6.85 -28.94
N GLU A 85 -1.75 5.93 -28.01
CA GLU A 85 -2.60 4.79 -27.66
C GLU A 85 -3.27 4.92 -26.28
N ALA A 86 -2.93 5.94 -25.49
CA ALA A 86 -3.26 6.01 -24.07
C ALA A 86 -4.78 6.02 -23.79
N ALA A 87 -5.56 6.74 -24.60
CA ALA A 87 -7.02 6.82 -24.44
C ALA A 87 -7.72 5.47 -24.66
N GLN A 88 -7.13 4.58 -25.46
CA GLN A 88 -7.69 3.26 -25.78
C GLN A 88 -7.33 2.19 -24.74
N LEU A 89 -6.36 2.48 -23.87
CA LEU A 89 -5.92 1.56 -22.82
C LEU A 89 -6.74 1.77 -21.55
N THR A 90 -7.11 0.67 -20.89
CA THR A 90 -7.52 0.70 -19.48
C THR A 90 -6.34 1.17 -18.63
N ALA A 91 -6.58 1.84 -17.50
CA ALA A 91 -5.52 2.36 -16.64
C ALA A 91 -4.46 1.31 -16.23
N GLY A 92 -4.88 0.07 -15.90
CA GLY A 92 -3.93 -1.01 -15.58
C GLY A 92 -3.03 -1.39 -16.76
N LYS A 93 -3.59 -1.47 -17.97
CA LYS A 93 -2.81 -1.70 -19.20
C LYS A 93 -1.89 -0.52 -19.52
N LEU A 94 -2.35 0.72 -19.32
CA LEU A 94 -1.55 1.94 -19.47
C LEU A 94 -0.33 1.91 -18.54
N LYS A 95 -0.53 1.63 -17.25
CA LYS A 95 0.54 1.50 -16.25
C LYS A 95 1.56 0.43 -16.65
N LYS A 96 1.07 -0.75 -17.06
CA LYS A 96 1.94 -1.85 -17.52
C LYS A 96 2.74 -1.46 -18.76
N ARG A 97 2.11 -0.77 -19.73
CA ARG A 97 2.77 -0.34 -20.96
C ARG A 97 3.79 0.76 -20.72
N ALA A 98 3.48 1.74 -19.87
CA ALA A 98 4.39 2.78 -19.43
C ALA A 98 5.65 2.18 -18.77
N LEU A 99 5.45 1.20 -17.88
CA LEU A 99 6.56 0.51 -17.24
C LEU A 99 7.42 -0.27 -18.25
N ALA A 100 6.81 -0.96 -19.22
CA ALA A 100 7.55 -1.66 -20.26
C ALA A 100 8.39 -0.70 -21.11
N LEU A 101 7.81 0.42 -21.57
CA LEU A 101 8.54 1.45 -22.33
C LEU A 101 9.68 2.07 -21.51
N LEU A 102 9.46 2.29 -20.22
CA LEU A 102 10.50 2.78 -19.31
C LEU A 102 11.68 1.82 -19.21
N LEU A 103 11.41 0.52 -19.06
CA LEU A 103 12.44 -0.53 -19.02
C LEU A 103 13.20 -0.63 -20.35
N GLU A 104 12.52 -0.48 -21.49
CA GLU A 104 13.15 -0.47 -22.83
C GLU A 104 14.09 0.73 -23.02
N LEU A 105 13.75 1.89 -22.44
CA LEU A 105 14.45 3.14 -22.66
C LEU A 105 15.58 3.40 -21.66
N ASP A 106 15.49 2.85 -20.44
CA ASP A 106 16.46 3.06 -19.36
C ASP A 106 16.50 1.86 -18.39
N ALA A 107 16.99 0.73 -18.89
CA ALA A 107 17.15 -0.50 -18.10
C ALA A 107 18.07 -0.28 -16.89
N GLU A 108 19.16 0.48 -17.04
CA GLU A 108 20.11 0.71 -15.96
C GLU A 108 19.52 1.54 -14.82
N ALA A 109 18.75 2.60 -15.09
CA ALA A 109 18.08 3.34 -14.02
C ALA A 109 16.98 2.52 -13.37
N ALA A 110 16.30 1.64 -14.13
CA ALA A 110 15.36 0.69 -13.55
C ALA A 110 16.05 -0.31 -12.61
N ASP A 111 17.23 -0.81 -12.97
CA ASP A 111 18.03 -1.69 -12.11
C ASP A 111 18.53 -0.95 -10.86
N ARG A 112 19.03 0.29 -11.00
CA ARG A 112 19.42 1.13 -9.85
C ARG A 112 18.24 1.37 -8.89
N ARG A 113 17.04 1.65 -9.43
CA ARG A 113 15.82 1.81 -8.62
C ARG A 113 15.40 0.51 -7.95
N ARG A 114 15.52 -0.62 -8.63
CA ARG A 114 15.26 -1.95 -8.03
C ARG A 114 16.19 -2.19 -6.85
N GLU A 115 17.48 -1.88 -7.00
CA GLU A 115 18.46 -2.00 -5.91
C GLU A 115 18.16 -1.05 -4.75
N GLN A 116 17.77 0.21 -5.04
CA GLN A 116 17.37 1.15 -4.00
C GLN A 116 16.08 0.73 -3.29
N ALA A 117 15.08 0.22 -4.03
CA ALA A 117 13.85 -0.31 -3.48
C ALA A 117 14.14 -1.53 -2.60
N ARG A 118 15.04 -2.42 -3.03
CA ARG A 118 15.50 -3.55 -2.21
C ARG A 118 16.15 -3.09 -0.91
N ARG A 119 16.91 -2.00 -0.91
CA ARG A 119 17.49 -1.42 0.32
C ARG A 119 16.46 -0.77 1.25
N ARG A 120 15.32 -0.36 0.71
CA ARG A 120 14.19 0.22 1.45
C ARG A 120 13.08 -0.79 1.71
N ALA A 121 13.27 -2.03 1.30
CA ALA A 121 12.29 -3.10 1.44
C ALA A 121 11.99 -3.29 2.92
N ASP A 122 10.71 -3.35 3.23
CA ASP A 122 10.22 -3.39 4.61
C ASP A 122 8.92 -4.18 4.70
N VAL A 123 8.61 -4.64 5.91
CA VAL A 123 7.34 -5.25 6.27
C VAL A 123 6.58 -4.28 7.15
N ARG A 124 5.40 -3.85 6.70
CA ARG A 124 4.61 -2.79 7.34
C ARG A 124 3.21 -3.28 7.63
N VAL A 125 2.60 -2.68 8.65
CA VAL A 125 1.20 -2.93 9.04
C VAL A 125 0.40 -1.67 8.82
N TYR A 126 -0.74 -1.80 8.15
CA TYR A 126 -1.67 -0.71 7.86
C TYR A 126 -3.05 -1.00 8.43
N PRO A 127 -3.79 0.02 8.89
CA PRO A 127 -5.23 -0.10 9.14
C PRO A 127 -5.95 -0.64 7.89
N SER A 128 -6.82 -1.63 8.05
CA SER A 128 -7.75 -2.01 6.97
C SER A 128 -8.97 -1.09 6.98
N PRO A 129 -9.61 -0.84 5.83
CA PRO A 129 -10.93 -0.20 5.79
C PRO A 129 -12.03 -1.03 6.46
N GLN A 130 -11.81 -2.34 6.64
CA GLN A 130 -12.74 -3.24 7.33
C GLN A 130 -12.47 -3.23 8.84
N GLU A 131 -13.52 -3.12 9.64
CA GLU A 131 -13.42 -3.00 11.09
C GLU A 131 -12.72 -4.22 11.70
N GLY A 132 -11.79 -3.96 12.62
CA GLY A 132 -11.03 -5.00 13.31
C GLY A 132 -10.00 -5.75 12.46
N MET A 133 -9.73 -5.30 11.24
CA MET A 133 -8.73 -5.91 10.36
C MET A 133 -7.52 -5.00 10.17
N ALA A 134 -6.36 -5.61 9.93
CA ALA A 134 -5.13 -4.94 9.56
C ALA A 134 -4.50 -5.63 8.34
N THR A 135 -3.78 -4.86 7.52
CA THR A 135 -3.03 -5.41 6.38
C THR A 135 -1.55 -5.46 6.73
N VAL A 136 -0.95 -6.65 6.63
CA VAL A 136 0.50 -6.83 6.61
C VAL A 136 0.97 -6.79 5.16
N ALA A 137 1.87 -5.87 4.82
CA ALA A 137 2.42 -5.75 3.47
C ALA A 137 3.95 -5.86 3.50
N ALA A 138 4.52 -6.59 2.55
CA ALA A 138 5.96 -6.76 2.40
C ALA A 138 6.40 -6.34 1.00
N ASP A 139 7.41 -5.46 0.92
CA ASP A 139 8.07 -5.15 -0.34
C ASP A 139 9.16 -6.20 -0.60
N LEU A 140 9.01 -6.99 -1.66
CA LEU A 140 9.91 -8.09 -1.99
C LEU A 140 10.31 -8.04 -3.48
N PRO A 141 11.47 -8.61 -3.86
CA PRO A 141 11.73 -8.94 -5.27
C PRO A 141 10.59 -9.78 -5.84
N ALA A 142 10.22 -9.54 -7.09
CA ALA A 142 9.01 -10.11 -7.70
C ALA A 142 9.00 -11.65 -7.66
N GLU A 143 10.16 -12.27 -7.90
CA GLU A 143 10.37 -13.71 -7.84
C GLU A 143 10.19 -14.28 -6.43
N VAL A 144 10.61 -13.52 -5.40
CA VAL A 144 10.44 -13.92 -3.99
C VAL A 144 8.98 -13.78 -3.57
N ALA A 145 8.31 -12.68 -3.95
CA ALA A 145 6.88 -12.50 -3.71
C ALA A 145 6.05 -13.61 -4.34
N ALA A 146 6.37 -13.98 -5.59
CA ALA A 146 5.71 -15.07 -6.30
C ALA A 146 5.89 -16.43 -5.59
N ALA A 147 7.11 -16.72 -5.12
CA ALA A 147 7.39 -17.94 -4.36
C ALA A 147 6.64 -17.99 -3.02
N CYS A 148 6.63 -16.88 -2.27
CA CYS A 148 5.88 -16.77 -1.01
C CYS A 148 4.37 -16.99 -1.23
N HIS A 149 3.80 -16.32 -2.23
CA HIS A 149 2.39 -16.48 -2.55
C HIS A 149 2.05 -17.91 -3.00
N ALA A 150 2.90 -18.53 -3.84
CA ALA A 150 2.70 -19.90 -4.30
C ALA A 150 2.69 -20.90 -3.14
N LEU A 151 3.60 -20.76 -2.17
CA LEU A 151 3.62 -21.59 -0.97
C LEU A 151 2.33 -21.45 -0.16
N VAL A 152 1.89 -20.21 0.10
CA VAL A 152 0.66 -19.94 0.85
C VAL A 152 -0.56 -20.51 0.12
N ASP A 153 -0.66 -20.30 -1.20
CA ASP A 153 -1.75 -20.84 -2.02
C ASP A 153 -1.78 -22.37 -1.99
N GLN A 154 -0.61 -23.01 -2.12
CA GLN A 154 -0.49 -24.46 -2.09
C GLN A 154 -0.98 -25.04 -0.76
N LEU A 155 -0.50 -24.52 0.36
CA LEU A 155 -0.89 -24.99 1.69
C LEU A 155 -2.37 -24.73 1.98
N ALA A 156 -2.91 -23.58 1.56
CA ALA A 156 -4.33 -23.28 1.72
C ALA A 156 -5.22 -24.25 0.90
N ARG A 157 -4.81 -24.61 -0.31
CA ARG A 157 -5.50 -25.62 -1.13
C ARG A 157 -5.41 -27.01 -0.53
N MET A 158 -4.34 -27.34 0.22
CA MET A 158 -4.26 -28.60 0.96
C MET A 158 -5.31 -28.66 2.06
N LEU A 159 -5.47 -27.58 2.85
CA LEU A 159 -6.53 -27.48 3.86
C LEU A 159 -7.93 -27.59 3.25
N GLU A 160 -8.17 -26.93 2.12
CA GLU A 160 -9.44 -27.04 1.37
C GLU A 160 -9.69 -28.49 0.91
N ALA A 161 -8.67 -29.16 0.38
CA ALA A 161 -8.76 -30.56 -0.04
C ALA A 161 -8.98 -31.53 1.13
N ASP A 162 -8.46 -31.21 2.32
CA ASP A 162 -8.68 -31.94 3.56
C ASP A 162 -10.07 -31.69 4.18
N GLY A 163 -10.90 -30.84 3.55
CA GLY A 163 -12.31 -30.64 3.88
C GLY A 163 -12.59 -29.45 4.78
N ASP A 164 -11.64 -28.52 4.93
CA ASP A 164 -11.90 -27.27 5.65
C ASP A 164 -13.00 -26.44 4.96
N PRO A 165 -14.09 -26.08 5.65
CA PRO A 165 -15.24 -25.42 5.02
C PRO A 165 -15.03 -23.92 4.76
N ARG A 166 -13.92 -23.33 5.25
CA ARG A 166 -13.66 -21.89 5.12
C ARG A 166 -13.34 -21.51 3.67
N PRO A 167 -13.72 -20.31 3.22
CA PRO A 167 -13.35 -19.83 1.88
C PRO A 167 -11.84 -19.81 1.68
N ILE A 168 -11.37 -20.12 0.47
CA ILE A 168 -9.93 -20.20 0.16
C ILE A 168 -9.13 -18.93 0.50
N GLY A 169 -9.77 -17.75 0.48
CA GLY A 169 -9.14 -16.49 0.91
C GLY A 169 -8.84 -16.45 2.42
N GLU A 170 -9.73 -16.98 3.24
CA GLU A 170 -9.54 -17.12 4.68
C GLU A 170 -8.43 -18.14 4.99
N LEU A 171 -8.44 -19.28 4.29
CA LEU A 171 -7.41 -20.31 4.42
C LEU A 171 -6.00 -19.79 4.09
N ARG A 172 -5.85 -19.00 3.01
CA ARG A 172 -4.57 -18.34 2.69
C ARG A 172 -4.11 -17.40 3.80
N THR A 173 -5.04 -16.67 4.41
CA THR A 173 -4.72 -15.71 5.49
C THR A 173 -4.28 -16.45 6.76
N LEU A 174 -4.95 -17.56 7.09
CA LEU A 174 -4.57 -18.44 8.19
C LEU A 174 -3.18 -19.03 7.98
N VAL A 175 -2.94 -19.67 6.84
CA VAL A 175 -1.62 -20.22 6.47
C VAL A 175 -0.53 -19.15 6.53
N PHE A 176 -0.81 -17.95 6.02
CA PHE A 176 0.14 -16.84 6.07
C PHE A 176 0.50 -16.48 7.53
N ALA A 177 -0.49 -16.32 8.41
CA ALA A 177 -0.27 -16.01 9.82
C ALA A 177 0.51 -17.14 10.53
N ASP A 178 0.10 -18.37 10.28
CA ASP A 178 0.69 -19.60 10.81
C ASP A 178 2.17 -19.73 10.46
N LEU A 179 2.56 -19.48 9.20
CA LEU A 179 3.97 -19.52 8.79
C LEU A 179 4.85 -18.48 9.52
N GLN A 180 4.26 -17.36 9.95
CA GLN A 180 4.97 -16.32 10.71
C GLN A 180 5.01 -16.63 12.22
N GLN A 181 3.87 -17.03 12.78
CA GLN A 181 3.70 -17.28 14.21
C GLN A 181 4.27 -18.63 14.64
N ARG A 182 4.29 -19.60 13.72
CA ARG A 182 4.82 -20.96 13.88
C ARG A 182 4.26 -21.67 15.12
N PRO A 183 2.94 -21.77 15.29
CA PRO A 183 2.35 -22.39 16.48
C PRO A 183 2.72 -23.86 16.68
N TRP A 184 3.23 -24.54 15.64
CA TRP A 184 3.69 -25.93 15.70
C TRP A 184 5.19 -26.11 16.02
N ASP A 185 6.00 -25.06 16.01
CA ASP A 185 7.46 -25.17 16.15
C ASP A 185 7.91 -24.82 17.58
N ASP A 186 7.94 -25.84 18.44
CA ASP A 186 8.40 -25.76 19.83
C ASP A 186 9.93 -25.70 19.98
N THR A 187 10.67 -25.86 18.88
CA THR A 187 12.14 -25.82 18.89
C THR A 187 12.69 -24.39 18.89
N ARG A 188 11.85 -23.39 18.66
CA ARG A 188 12.21 -21.96 18.61
C ARG A 188 11.56 -21.19 19.75
N PRO A 189 12.10 -20.00 20.10
CA PRO A 189 11.43 -19.11 21.02
C PRO A 189 10.00 -18.79 20.54
N PRO A 190 9.03 -18.73 21.47
CA PRO A 190 7.65 -18.39 21.13
C PRO A 190 7.58 -16.99 20.52
N VAL A 191 6.70 -16.81 19.55
CA VAL A 191 6.47 -15.49 18.95
C VAL A 191 5.75 -14.62 19.97
N THR A 192 6.45 -13.60 20.46
CA THR A 192 5.90 -12.63 21.42
C THR A 192 5.55 -11.34 20.68
N ALA A 193 4.33 -10.85 20.86
CA ALA A 193 3.87 -9.57 20.35
C ALA A 193 3.64 -8.58 21.50
N HIS A 194 3.96 -7.30 21.27
CA HIS A 194 3.54 -6.22 22.15
C HIS A 194 2.26 -5.61 21.60
N LEU A 195 1.17 -5.70 22.36
CA LEU A 195 -0.13 -5.15 22.00
C LEU A 195 -0.49 -4.02 22.97
N GLN A 196 -0.78 -2.83 22.44
CA GLN A 196 -1.38 -1.74 23.20
C GLN A 196 -2.89 -1.79 23.02
N ILE A 197 -3.62 -1.98 24.11
CA ILE A 197 -5.08 -2.03 24.11
C ILE A 197 -5.62 -0.77 24.80
N THR A 198 -6.48 -0.03 24.11
CA THR A 198 -7.17 1.15 24.67
C THR A 198 -8.67 0.88 24.68
N ALA A 199 -9.31 0.94 25.85
CA ALA A 199 -10.76 0.74 25.97
C ALA A 199 -11.30 1.34 27.26
N THR A 200 -12.61 1.58 27.33
CA THR A 200 -13.26 1.99 28.59
C THR A 200 -13.45 0.81 29.53
N LEU A 201 -13.38 1.07 30.84
CA LEU A 201 -13.62 0.03 31.86
C LEU A 201 -15.01 -0.61 31.74
N ALA A 202 -15.99 0.12 31.19
CA ALA A 202 -17.33 -0.42 30.93
C ALA A 202 -17.32 -1.40 29.76
N ALA A 203 -16.63 -1.09 28.66
CA ALA A 203 -16.48 -2.00 27.51
C ALA A 203 -15.73 -3.28 27.90
N LEU A 204 -14.65 -3.14 28.67
CA LEU A 204 -13.87 -4.26 29.21
C LEU A 204 -14.71 -5.18 30.09
N ALA A 205 -15.56 -4.60 30.94
CA ALA A 205 -16.43 -5.35 31.84
C ALA A 205 -17.73 -5.86 31.19
N GLY A 206 -17.90 -5.70 29.86
CA GLY A 206 -19.11 -6.11 29.15
C GLY A 206 -20.36 -5.30 29.51
N ARG A 207 -20.19 -4.09 30.09
CA ARG A 207 -21.28 -3.17 30.46
C ARG A 207 -21.54 -2.09 29.42
N SER A 208 -20.74 -2.05 28.36
CA SER A 208 -20.86 -1.10 27.25
C SER A 208 -20.46 -1.78 25.93
N ASP A 209 -21.05 -1.32 24.83
CA ASP A 209 -20.70 -1.71 23.46
C ASP A 209 -19.78 -0.68 22.78
N GLU A 210 -19.24 0.26 23.55
CA GLU A 210 -18.24 1.22 23.08
C GLU A 210 -16.99 0.51 22.54
N SER A 211 -16.51 0.93 21.38
CA SER A 211 -15.35 0.32 20.73
C SER A 211 -14.07 0.47 21.56
N GLY A 212 -13.17 -0.50 21.41
CA GLY A 212 -11.78 -0.40 21.87
C GLY A 212 -10.83 -0.20 20.70
N GLU A 213 -9.54 -0.17 20.98
CA GLU A 213 -8.47 -0.12 19.99
C GLU A 213 -7.36 -1.11 20.33
N VAL A 214 -6.74 -1.67 19.30
CA VAL A 214 -5.50 -2.47 19.39
C VAL A 214 -4.45 -1.82 18.51
N ASN A 215 -3.34 -1.37 19.10
CA ASN A 215 -2.28 -0.63 18.43
C ASN A 215 -2.81 0.58 17.63
N GLY A 216 -3.83 1.27 18.16
CA GLY A 216 -4.50 2.40 17.51
C GLY A 216 -5.48 2.02 16.39
N LEU A 217 -5.74 0.73 16.17
CA LEU A 217 -6.76 0.25 15.23
C LEU A 217 -8.08 -0.02 15.96
N PRO A 218 -9.20 0.58 15.53
CA PRO A 218 -10.48 0.39 16.19
C PRO A 218 -10.97 -1.06 16.05
N ILE A 219 -11.46 -1.60 17.16
CA ILE A 219 -12.08 -2.92 17.24
C ILE A 219 -13.41 -2.84 17.99
N THR A 220 -14.31 -3.76 17.70
CA THR A 220 -15.59 -3.85 18.42
C THR A 220 -15.37 -4.25 19.89
N ALA A 221 -16.31 -3.91 20.76
CA ALA A 221 -16.29 -4.35 22.16
C ALA A 221 -16.30 -5.88 22.28
N ALA A 222 -16.92 -6.59 21.34
CA ALA A 222 -16.91 -8.05 21.28
C ALA A 222 -15.49 -8.59 20.97
N GLN A 223 -14.85 -8.10 19.91
CA GLN A 223 -13.47 -8.47 19.56
C GLN A 223 -12.48 -8.16 20.69
N LEU A 224 -12.68 -7.05 21.41
CA LEU A 224 -11.86 -6.69 22.57
C LEU A 224 -11.94 -7.77 23.66
N ARG A 225 -13.16 -8.23 23.98
CA ARG A 225 -13.37 -9.27 24.98
C ARG A 225 -12.83 -10.62 24.53
N ASP A 226 -13.04 -10.98 23.27
CA ASP A 226 -12.49 -12.20 22.69
C ASP A 226 -10.96 -12.19 22.76
N LEU A 227 -10.31 -11.08 22.40
CA LEU A 227 -8.87 -10.91 22.50
C LEU A 227 -8.38 -11.09 23.94
N LEU A 228 -9.02 -10.44 24.91
CA LEU A 228 -8.61 -10.55 26.31
C LEU A 228 -8.84 -11.94 26.91
N ALA A 229 -9.88 -12.66 26.46
CA ALA A 229 -10.10 -14.05 26.81
C ALA A 229 -9.00 -14.95 26.23
N HIS A 230 -8.57 -14.72 24.98
CA HIS A 230 -7.43 -15.44 24.39
C HIS A 230 -6.09 -15.14 25.07
N LEU A 231 -5.97 -13.98 25.71
CA LEU A 231 -4.77 -13.57 26.46
C LEU A 231 -4.81 -13.98 27.94
N ASP A 232 -5.81 -14.77 28.36
CA ASP A 232 -6.06 -15.16 29.76
C ASP A 232 -6.17 -13.97 30.74
N ALA A 233 -6.48 -12.78 30.23
CA ALA A 233 -6.49 -11.53 31.01
C ALA A 233 -7.83 -11.28 31.74
N LEU A 234 -8.87 -12.06 31.42
CA LEU A 234 -10.20 -12.00 32.03
C LEU A 234 -10.52 -13.24 32.90
N GLY A 235 -9.50 -13.80 33.56
CA GLY A 235 -9.67 -14.80 34.62
C GLY A 235 -10.43 -14.27 35.84
#